data_AF-A0A812FBW0-F1
#
_entry.id   AF-A0A812FBW0-F1
#
_cell.length_a   1.000
_cell.length_b   1.000
_cell.length_c   1.000
_cell.angle_alpha   90.00
_cell.angle_beta   90.00
_cell.angle_gamma   90.00
#
_symmetry.space_group_name_H-M   'P 1'
#
loop_
_entity.id
_entity.type
_entity.pdbx_description
1 polymer ?
#
loop_
_entity_poly.entity_id
_entity_poly.type
_entity_poly.pdbx_seq_one_letter_code
_entity_poly.pdbx_strand_id
1 'polypeptide(L)'
;MRIIGYYERRWLIEDFHKVWKSEGTDVESLRLQSKGNLERLSVIYAFVATRLLALRFIKEVDELSTESCEKALGTKAWKLLWLKLESKTLPKEVPDMSWAYRNLAKLGRLGKIPRGTGQSFNKGTMGRMV
;
A
#
# COMPACT_ATOMS: atom_id res chain seq x y z
N MET A 1 -29.92 -3.97 1.80
CA MET A 1 -29.84 -2.52 1.46
C MET A 1 -28.63 -2.25 0.58
N ARG A 2 -28.79 -2.02 -0.73
CA ARG A 2 -27.66 -1.77 -1.66
C ARG A 2 -27.14 -0.33 -1.63
N ILE A 3 -27.99 0.63 -1.28
CA ILE A 3 -27.70 2.08 -1.35
C ILE A 3 -26.59 2.47 -0.35
N ILE A 4 -26.66 1.98 0.88
CA ILE A 4 -25.68 2.26 1.93
C ILE A 4 -24.28 1.79 1.52
N GLY A 5 -24.16 0.59 0.96
CA GLY A 5 -22.88 0.06 0.47
C GLY A 5 -22.28 0.79 -0.75
N TYR A 6 -23.06 1.59 -1.49
CA TYR A 6 -22.51 2.49 -2.50
C TYR A 6 -21.93 3.77 -1.86
N TYR A 7 -22.56 4.27 -0.81
CA TYR A 7 -22.07 5.44 -0.07
C TYR A 7 -20.82 5.13 0.76
N GLU A 8 -20.70 3.92 1.30
CA GLU A 8 -19.48 3.48 1.99
C GLU A 8 -18.26 3.47 1.05
N ARG A 9 -18.45 3.06 -0.21
CA ARG A 9 -17.39 3.06 -1.22
C ARG A 9 -16.96 4.45 -1.69
N ARG A 10 -17.72 5.50 -1.40
CA ARG A 10 -17.33 6.87 -1.73
C ARG A 10 -16.05 7.28 -0.99
N TRP A 11 -15.81 6.77 0.21
CA TRP A 11 -14.60 7.06 0.99
C TRP A 11 -13.32 6.49 0.36
N LEU A 12 -13.41 5.55 -0.58
CA LEU A 12 -12.24 4.96 -1.25
C LEU A 12 -11.41 6.00 -1.99
N ILE A 13 -12.05 7.00 -2.61
CA ILE A 13 -11.33 8.08 -3.31
C ILE A 13 -10.59 9.00 -2.34
N GLU A 14 -11.12 9.17 -1.12
CA GLU A 14 -10.44 9.93 -0.08
C GLU A 14 -9.24 9.17 0.46
N ASP A 15 -9.35 7.85 0.63
CA ASP A 15 -8.23 7.00 1.03
C ASP A 15 -7.12 7.02 -0.04
N PHE A 16 -7.50 6.95 -1.32
CA PHE A 16 -6.56 7.15 -2.43
C PHE A 16 -5.85 8.50 -2.34
N HIS A 17 -6.58 9.59 -2.16
CA HIS A 17 -5.98 10.93 -2.05
C HIS A 17 -5.05 11.07 -0.83
N LYS A 18 -5.35 10.40 0.30
CA LYS A 18 -4.45 10.38 1.47
C LYS A 18 -3.14 9.65 1.17
N VAL A 19 -3.22 8.47 0.54
CA VAL A 19 -2.03 7.69 0.16
C VAL A 19 -1.18 8.46 -0.85
N TRP A 20 -1.82 9.08 -1.84
CA TRP A 20 -1.13 9.81 -2.89
C TRP A 20 -0.44 11.09 -2.40
N LYS A 21 -1.10 11.88 -1.55
CA LYS A 21 -0.55 13.16 -1.09
C LYS A 21 0.39 13.05 0.09
N SER A 22 0.02 12.28 1.12
CA SER A 22 0.63 12.43 2.46
C SER A 22 1.27 11.15 3.01
N GLU A 23 0.64 9.98 2.86
CA GLU A 23 1.05 8.78 3.61
C GLU A 23 1.83 7.72 2.80
N GLY A 24 1.77 7.74 1.46
CA GLY A 24 2.35 6.70 0.62
C GLY A 24 3.45 7.17 -0.33
N THR A 25 3.23 8.30 -0.98
CA THR A 25 4.14 8.80 -2.04
C THR A 25 4.69 10.20 -1.79
N ASP A 26 4.18 10.87 -0.74
CA ASP A 26 4.60 12.20 -0.25
C ASP A 26 4.88 13.19 -1.39
N VAL A 27 3.95 13.26 -2.34
CA VAL A 27 4.12 14.04 -3.59
C VAL A 27 4.31 15.52 -3.30
N GLU A 28 3.78 16.00 -2.17
CA GLU A 28 3.86 17.39 -1.74
C GLU A 28 5.24 17.75 -1.17
N SER A 29 6.07 16.79 -0.74
CA SER A 29 7.44 17.04 -0.27
C SER A 29 8.49 16.98 -1.38
N LEU A 30 8.13 16.52 -2.59
CA LEU A 30 9.05 16.48 -3.73
C LEU A 30 9.48 17.89 -4.12
N ARG A 31 10.71 18.26 -3.75
CA ARG A 31 11.37 19.53 -4.09
C ARG A 31 11.86 19.58 -5.55
N LEU A 32 10.98 19.24 -6.49
CA LEU A 32 11.31 19.30 -7.91
C LEU A 32 11.38 20.77 -8.36
N GLN A 33 12.52 21.15 -8.94
CA GLN A 33 12.83 22.53 -9.32
C GLN A 33 12.02 23.03 -10.54
N SER A 34 11.26 22.16 -11.22
CA SER A 34 10.51 22.49 -12.43
C SER A 34 9.07 21.98 -12.38
N LYS A 35 8.12 22.85 -12.72
CA LYS A 35 6.67 22.58 -12.74
C LYS A 35 6.30 21.38 -13.62
N GLY A 36 6.90 21.28 -14.81
CA GLY A 36 6.60 20.19 -15.75
C GLY A 36 7.07 18.82 -15.25
N ASN A 37 8.16 18.77 -14.49
CA ASN A 37 8.63 17.52 -13.89
C ASN A 37 7.77 17.09 -12.70
N LEU A 38 7.26 18.06 -11.93
CA LEU A 38 6.34 17.80 -10.83
C LEU A 38 5.02 17.21 -11.34
N GLU A 39 4.47 17.76 -12.42
CA GLU A 39 3.26 17.22 -13.05
C GLU A 39 3.46 15.78 -13.52
N ARG A 40 4.55 15.49 -14.25
CA ARG A 40 4.84 14.13 -14.72
C ARG A 40 5.03 13.13 -13.58
N LEU A 41 5.76 13.51 -12.54
CA LEU A 41 5.96 12.65 -11.37
C LEU A 41 4.67 12.46 -10.59
N SER A 42 3.83 13.48 -10.46
CA SER A 42 2.54 13.36 -9.77
C SER A 42 1.64 12.28 -10.39
N VAL A 43 1.64 12.16 -11.72
CA VAL A 43 0.90 11.13 -12.46
C VAL A 43 1.48 9.74 -12.19
N ILE A 44 2.81 9.60 -12.21
CA ILE A 44 3.46 8.32 -11.89
C ILE A 44 3.14 7.90 -10.45
N TYR A 45 3.24 8.83 -9.51
CA TYR A 45 2.91 8.56 -8.11
C TYR A 45 1.44 8.23 -7.89
N ALA A 46 0.52 8.75 -8.71
CA ALA A 46 -0.90 8.36 -8.65
C ALA A 46 -1.07 6.86 -8.96
N PHE A 47 -0.37 6.33 -9.97
CA PHE A 47 -0.40 4.89 -10.26
C PHE A 47 0.23 4.05 -9.13
N VAL A 48 1.33 4.53 -8.54
CA VAL A 48 1.96 3.87 -7.38
C VAL A 48 1.01 3.84 -6.19
N ALA A 49 0.34 4.96 -5.88
CA ALA A 49 -0.64 5.04 -4.80
C ALA A 49 -1.82 4.08 -5.00
N THR A 50 -2.34 3.97 -6.23
CA THR A 50 -3.39 2.99 -6.57
C THR A 50 -2.92 1.56 -6.33
N ARG A 51 -1.67 1.23 -6.69
CA ARG A 51 -1.10 -0.10 -6.44
C ARG A 51 -0.92 -0.37 -4.94
N LEU A 52 -0.48 0.62 -4.16
CA LEU A 52 -0.39 0.50 -2.70
C LEU A 52 -1.76 0.25 -2.06
N LEU A 53 -2.80 0.96 -2.54
CA LEU A 53 -4.16 0.77 -2.05
C LEU A 53 -4.71 -0.61 -2.42
N ALA A 54 -4.48 -1.09 -3.65
CA ALA A 54 -4.84 -2.44 -4.06
C ALA A 54 -4.17 -3.52 -3.19
N LEU A 55 -2.88 -3.36 -2.87
CA LEU A 55 -2.15 -4.26 -1.97
C LEU A 55 -2.75 -4.28 -0.55
N ARG A 56 -3.26 -3.14 -0.07
CA ARG A 56 -3.96 -3.05 1.22
C ARG A 56 -5.26 -3.85 1.20
N PHE A 57 -6.07 -3.75 0.14
CA PHE A 57 -7.31 -4.52 0.03
C PHE A 57 -7.08 -6.03 -0.09
N ILE A 58 -6.03 -6.44 -0.81
CA ILE A 58 -5.69 -7.86 -0.95
C ILE A 58 -5.36 -8.51 0.41
N LYS A 59 -4.80 -7.75 1.36
CA LYS A 59 -4.61 -8.23 2.73
C LYS A 59 -5.92 -8.41 3.50
N GLU A 60 -6.90 -7.55 3.24
CA GLU A 60 -8.17 -7.53 3.99
C GLU A 60 -9.09 -8.68 3.56
N VAL A 61 -8.93 -9.18 2.33
CA VAL A 61 -9.66 -10.33 1.80
C VAL A 61 -8.82 -11.60 1.99
N ASP A 62 -9.19 -12.43 2.97
CA ASP A 62 -8.44 -13.62 3.38
C ASP A 62 -8.19 -14.62 2.23
N GLU A 63 -9.17 -14.79 1.34
CA GLU A 63 -9.08 -15.64 0.15
C GLU A 63 -8.01 -15.17 -0.84
N LEU A 64 -7.90 -13.85 -1.05
CA LEU A 64 -6.89 -13.23 -1.94
C LEU A 64 -5.51 -13.17 -1.27
N SER A 65 -5.48 -13.25 0.05
CA SER A 65 -4.24 -13.21 0.84
C SER A 65 -3.44 -14.51 0.76
N THR A 66 -4.11 -15.62 0.37
CA THR A 66 -3.56 -16.98 0.22
C THR A 66 -3.21 -17.31 -1.25
N GLU A 67 -3.54 -16.42 -2.20
CA GLU A 67 -3.17 -16.58 -3.60
C GLU A 67 -1.68 -16.29 -3.86
N SER A 68 -1.15 -16.81 -4.97
CA SER A 68 0.26 -16.58 -5.32
C SER A 68 0.57 -15.08 -5.50
N CYS A 69 1.72 -14.63 -4.96
CA CYS A 69 2.11 -13.22 -5.02
C CYS A 69 2.45 -12.75 -6.45
N GLU A 70 2.54 -13.66 -7.41
CA GLU A 70 2.93 -13.39 -8.79
C GLU A 70 1.93 -12.48 -9.52
N LYS A 71 0.62 -12.64 -9.25
CA LYS A 71 -0.42 -11.78 -9.87
C LYS A 71 -0.24 -10.30 -9.49
N ALA A 72 0.23 -10.02 -8.28
CA ALA A 72 0.33 -8.65 -7.75
C ALA A 72 1.71 -8.00 -7.96
N LEU A 73 2.80 -8.74 -7.72
CA LEU A 73 4.18 -8.23 -7.83
C LEU A 73 4.83 -8.51 -9.19
N GLY A 74 4.36 -9.53 -9.92
CA GLY A 74 5.04 -10.04 -11.10
C GLY A 74 6.29 -10.87 -10.76
N THR A 75 6.73 -11.69 -11.72
CA THR A 75 7.79 -12.70 -11.52
C THR A 75 9.13 -12.14 -11.04
N LYS A 76 9.54 -10.97 -11.54
CA LYS A 76 10.83 -10.37 -11.18
C LYS A 76 10.80 -9.72 -9.80
N ALA A 77 9.72 -9.04 -9.45
CA ALA A 77 9.70 -8.23 -8.23
C ALA A 77 9.66 -9.09 -6.96
N TRP A 78 8.93 -10.22 -6.95
CA TRP A 78 8.92 -11.11 -5.79
C TRP A 78 10.28 -11.82 -5.60
N LYS A 79 10.96 -12.18 -6.70
CA LYS A 79 12.32 -12.76 -6.67
C LYS A 79 13.33 -11.75 -6.12
N LEU A 80 13.26 -10.49 -6.56
CA LEU A 80 14.10 -9.42 -6.03
C LEU A 80 13.84 -9.14 -4.55
N LEU A 81 12.56 -9.16 -4.14
CA LEU A 81 12.16 -9.02 -2.74
C LEU A 81 12.76 -10.14 -1.87
N TRP A 82 12.72 -11.38 -2.37
CA TRP A 82 13.30 -12.54 -1.68
C TRP A 82 14.82 -12.40 -1.52
N LEU A 83 15.54 -12.11 -2.60
CA LEU A 83 17.00 -11.97 -2.58
C LEU A 83 17.45 -10.87 -1.61
N LYS A 84 16.72 -9.75 -1.57
CA LYS A 84 17.06 -8.61 -0.71
C LYS A 84 16.86 -8.89 0.77
N LEU A 85 15.84 -9.67 1.15
CA LEU A 85 15.46 -9.84 2.55
C LEU A 85 15.94 -11.17 3.16
N GLU A 86 15.81 -12.25 2.42
CA GLU A 86 16.13 -13.58 2.90
C GLU A 86 17.58 -13.97 2.53
N SER A 87 18.13 -13.39 1.46
CA SER A 87 19.49 -13.66 0.94
C SER A 87 19.85 -15.16 0.83
N LYS A 88 18.82 -16.00 0.64
CA LYS A 88 18.89 -17.46 0.43
C LYS A 88 18.62 -17.79 -1.04
N THR A 89 18.82 -19.05 -1.38
CA THR A 89 18.43 -19.60 -2.69
C THR A 89 16.93 -19.38 -2.96
N LEU A 90 16.60 -19.21 -4.24
CA LEU A 90 15.23 -18.96 -4.67
C LEU A 90 14.35 -20.19 -4.38
N PRO A 91 13.17 -20.02 -3.76
CA PRO A 91 12.24 -21.11 -3.56
C PRO A 91 11.71 -21.63 -4.91
N LYS A 92 11.43 -22.93 -4.98
CA LYS A 92 10.83 -23.56 -6.18
C LYS A 92 9.36 -23.18 -6.35
N GLU A 93 8.66 -22.93 -5.24
CA GLU A 93 7.27 -22.52 -5.22
C GLU A 93 7.15 -21.01 -4.97
N VAL A 94 6.17 -20.39 -5.62
CA VAL A 94 5.90 -18.96 -5.49
C VAL A 94 5.33 -18.69 -4.09
N PRO A 95 5.91 -17.74 -3.33
CA PRO A 95 5.41 -17.46 -2.00
C PRO A 95 4.03 -16.79 -2.05
N ASP A 96 3.36 -16.91 -0.92
CA ASP A 96 2.02 -16.38 -0.73
C ASP A 96 1.97 -14.84 -0.71
N MET A 97 0.82 -14.27 -1.04
CA MET A 97 0.60 -12.83 -1.04
C MET A 97 0.73 -12.22 0.37
N SER A 98 0.30 -12.94 1.41
CA SER A 98 0.53 -12.56 2.81
C SER A 98 2.02 -12.51 3.18
N TRP A 99 2.85 -13.35 2.55
CA TRP A 99 4.31 -13.27 2.70
C TRP A 99 4.84 -12.00 2.02
N ALA A 100 4.43 -11.71 0.78
CA ALA A 100 4.90 -10.55 0.05
C ALA A 100 4.57 -9.24 0.79
N TYR A 101 3.34 -9.09 1.28
CA TYR A 101 2.91 -7.92 2.05
C TYR A 101 3.76 -7.71 3.32
N ARG A 102 3.98 -8.78 4.11
CA ARG A 102 4.79 -8.70 5.34
C ARG A 102 6.23 -8.27 5.06
N ASN A 103 6.82 -8.78 3.98
CA ASN A 103 8.20 -8.47 3.65
C ASN A 103 8.37 -7.10 2.99
N LEU A 104 7.37 -6.63 2.23
CA LEU A 104 7.29 -5.23 1.81
C LEU A 104 7.19 -4.28 3.01
N ALA A 105 6.36 -4.61 4.01
CA ALA A 105 6.26 -3.83 5.24
C ALA A 105 7.59 -3.78 6.02
N LYS A 106 8.34 -4.91 6.07
CA LYS A 106 9.70 -4.93 6.65
C LYS A 106 10.66 -4.03 5.89
N LEU A 107 10.66 -4.06 4.56
CA LEU A 107 11.49 -3.19 3.72
C LEU A 107 11.17 -1.71 3.92
N GLY A 108 9.88 -1.37 4.00
CA GLY A 108 9.42 0.00 4.26
C GLY A 108 9.62 0.46 5.71
N ARG A 109 10.28 -0.35 6.57
CA ARG A 109 10.40 -0.12 8.02
C ARG A 109 9.05 0.16 8.71
N LEU A 110 7.95 -0.38 8.17
CA LEU A 110 6.61 -0.40 8.75
C LEU A 110 6.49 -1.44 9.88
N GLY A 111 7.61 -1.76 10.54
CA GLY A 111 7.83 -2.96 11.35
C GLY A 111 7.21 -2.96 12.75
N LYS A 112 6.29 -2.04 13.05
CA LYS A 112 5.58 -1.99 14.34
C LYS A 112 4.06 -1.88 14.17
N ILE A 113 3.47 -2.57 13.21
CA ILE A 113 2.02 -2.82 13.24
C ILE A 113 1.82 -4.09 14.07
N PRO A 114 1.22 -4.01 15.28
CA PRO A 114 0.95 -5.19 16.10
C PRO A 114 0.14 -6.22 15.31
N ARG A 115 0.35 -7.50 15.59
CA ARG A 115 -0.28 -8.67 14.94
C ARG A 115 -1.79 -8.81 15.23
N GLY A 116 -2.50 -7.72 15.44
CA GLY A 116 -3.92 -7.71 15.71
C GLY A 116 -4.45 -6.29 15.67
N THR A 117 -4.92 -5.87 14.50
CA THR A 117 -5.98 -4.86 14.34
C THR A 117 -6.38 -4.89 12.87
N GLY A 118 -7.42 -5.67 12.56
CA GLY A 118 -8.43 -5.16 11.64
C GLY A 118 -9.03 -3.92 12.29
N GLN A 119 -9.10 -2.81 11.55
CA GLN A 119 -9.61 -1.50 11.96
C GLN A 119 -8.93 -0.79 13.14
N SER A 120 -8.44 0.42 12.87
CA SER A 120 -8.75 1.67 13.60
C SER A 120 -7.65 2.72 13.32
N PHE A 121 -7.79 3.48 12.24
CA PHE A 121 -7.14 4.80 12.13
C PHE A 121 -8.09 5.80 12.79
N ASN A 122 -8.02 5.90 14.13
CA ASN A 122 -8.75 6.91 14.86
C ASN A 122 -8.07 8.27 14.62
N LYS A 123 -8.68 9.11 13.77
CA LYS A 123 -8.34 10.53 13.67
C LYS A 123 -8.84 11.21 14.95
N GLY A 124 -7.92 11.77 15.72
CA GLY A 124 -8.26 12.50 16.95
C GLY A 124 -7.24 13.55 17.35
N THR A 125 -6.54 14.18 16.41
CA THR A 125 -5.91 15.49 16.65
C THR A 125 -6.99 16.56 16.57
N MET A 126 -7.76 16.71 17.64
CA MET A 126 -8.60 17.88 17.86
C MET A 126 -7.96 18.69 18.99
N GLY A 127 -7.09 19.63 18.62
CA GLY A 127 -6.61 20.66 19.51
C GLY A 127 -7.07 22.02 18.99
N ARG A 128 -8.21 22.53 19.48
CA ARG A 128 -8.38 23.91 19.97
C ARG A 128 -9.83 24.27 20.25
N MET A 129 -9.96 25.05 21.33
CA MET A 129 -10.92 26.13 21.61
C MET A 129 -12.23 25.78 22.32
N VAL A 130 -12.31 26.42 23.49
CA VAL A 130 -13.38 26.55 24.50
C VAL A 130 -13.47 25.39 25.49
#